data_AF-A0A6M0K1D4-F1
#
_entry.id   AF-A0A6M0K1D4-F1
#
_cell.length_a   1.000
_cell.length_b   1.000
_cell.length_c   1.000
_cell.angle_alpha   90.00
_cell.angle_beta   90.00
_cell.angle_gamma   90.00
#
_symmetry.space_group_name_H-M   'P 1'
#
loop_
_entity.id
_entity.type
_entity.pdbx_description
1 polymer ?
#
loop_
_entity_poly.entity_id
_entity_poly.type
_entity_poly.pdbx_seq_one_letter_code
_entity_poly.pdbx_strand_id
1 'polypeptide(L)'
;MSDPTESKREWGFYLDDMIAFGEKVSAYSQGLDQQTFVGNSLVYDATLRNLELIGEAATHIPDDVHSANPQIPWRLIIATRNRLIRGYLGIDDVTSQ
;
A
#
# COMPACT_ATOMS: atom_id res chain seq x y z
N MET A 1 20.90 25.28 3.06
CA MET A 1 19.49 25.63 3.31
C MET A 1 18.75 25.11 2.08
N SER A 2 18.18 23.90 2.17
CA SER A 2 17.56 23.21 1.03
C SER A 2 16.35 23.99 0.53
N ASP A 3 16.14 24.00 -0.78
CA ASP A 3 15.07 24.75 -1.43
C ASP A 3 13.71 24.08 -1.11
N PRO A 4 12.70 24.82 -0.61
CA PRO A 4 11.38 24.24 -0.34
C PRO A 4 10.67 23.65 -1.57
N THR A 5 11.13 23.94 -2.79
CA THR A 5 10.65 23.28 -4.02
C THR A 5 11.25 21.89 -4.26
N GLU A 6 12.39 21.58 -3.65
CA GLU A 6 13.11 20.31 -3.78
C GLU A 6 12.36 19.18 -3.06
N SER A 7 11.95 19.43 -1.81
CA SER A 7 11.10 18.52 -1.02
C SER A 7 9.76 18.22 -1.69
N LYS A 8 9.21 19.19 -2.45
CA LYS A 8 7.93 19.03 -3.16
C LYS A 8 8.01 18.10 -4.38
N ARG A 9 9.19 17.98 -5.00
CA ARG A 9 9.45 17.01 -6.08
C ARG A 9 9.75 15.62 -5.53
N GLU A 10 10.40 15.54 -4.38
CA GLU A 10 10.82 14.27 -3.78
C GLU A 10 9.64 13.40 -3.36
N TRP A 11 8.58 13.98 -2.78
CA TRP A 11 7.44 13.16 -2.34
C TRP A 11 6.60 12.62 -3.50
N GLY A 12 6.63 13.28 -4.66
CA GLY A 12 5.92 12.82 -5.86
C GLY A 12 6.37 11.43 -6.32
N PHE A 13 7.64 11.08 -6.12
CA PHE A 13 8.16 9.75 -6.42
C PHE A 13 7.48 8.65 -5.57
N TYR A 14 7.06 8.95 -4.35
CA TYR A 14 6.31 7.98 -3.54
C TYR A 14 4.92 7.71 -4.12
N LEU A 15 4.28 8.69 -4.79
CA LEU A 15 3.04 8.42 -5.52
C LEU A 15 3.28 7.51 -6.72
N ASP A 16 4.34 7.78 -7.48
CA ASP A 16 4.71 6.94 -8.63
C ASP A 16 5.00 5.50 -8.19
N ASP A 17 5.71 5.34 -7.08
CA ASP A 17 5.97 4.04 -6.44
C ASP A 17 4.66 3.35 -6.04
N MET A 18 3.76 4.05 -5.35
CA MET A 18 2.45 3.52 -4.95
C MET A 18 1.65 3.02 -6.16
N ILE A 19 1.66 3.77 -7.27
CA ILE A 19 1.00 3.37 -8.52
C ILE A 19 1.66 2.11 -9.09
N ALA A 20 2.98 2.10 -9.21
CA ALA A 20 3.72 0.96 -9.75
C ALA A 20 3.53 -0.33 -8.92
N PHE A 21 3.44 -0.22 -7.59
CA PHE A 21 3.13 -1.35 -6.72
C PHE A 21 1.67 -1.81 -6.89
N GLY A 22 0.72 -0.88 -7.05
CA GLY A 22 -0.68 -1.20 -7.32
C GLY A 22 -0.89 -1.94 -8.65
N GLU A 23 -0.14 -1.55 -9.68
CA GLU A 23 -0.11 -2.23 -10.97
C GLU A 23 0.42 -3.66 -10.85
N LYS A 24 1.50 -3.87 -10.07
CA LYS A 24 2.03 -5.21 -9.80
C LYS A 24 1.02 -6.10 -9.07
N VAL A 25 0.39 -5.58 -8.02
CA VAL A 25 -0.68 -6.30 -7.28
C VAL A 25 -1.80 -6.74 -8.22
N SER A 26 -2.24 -5.83 -9.10
CA SER A 26 -3.28 -6.12 -10.08
C SER A 26 -2.82 -7.20 -11.07
N ALA A 27 -1.59 -7.10 -11.58
CA ALA A 27 -1.04 -8.05 -12.54
C ALA A 27 -0.84 -9.45 -11.93
N TYR A 28 -0.38 -9.56 -10.68
CA TYR A 28 -0.12 -10.84 -10.02
C TYR A 28 -1.39 -11.60 -9.67
N SER A 29 -2.47 -10.89 -9.36
CA SER A 29 -3.77 -11.48 -9.01
C SER A 29 -4.69 -11.68 -10.20
N GLN A 30 -4.34 -11.15 -11.39
CA GLN A 30 -5.20 -11.18 -12.57
C GLN A 30 -5.49 -12.61 -13.04
N GLY A 31 -6.77 -12.93 -13.18
CA GLY A 31 -7.22 -14.22 -13.70
C GLY A 31 -7.09 -15.38 -12.71
N LEU A 32 -6.64 -15.12 -11.48
CA LEU A 32 -6.62 -16.11 -10.41
C LEU A 32 -7.91 -16.03 -9.60
N ASP A 33 -8.50 -17.19 -9.30
CA ASP A 33 -9.48 -17.27 -8.23
C ASP A 33 -8.78 -17.29 -6.86
N GLN A 34 -9.57 -17.16 -5.80
CA GLN A 34 -9.04 -17.10 -4.43
C GLN A 34 -8.21 -18.33 -4.05
N GLN A 35 -8.67 -19.53 -4.43
CA GLN A 35 -7.98 -20.78 -4.07
C GLN A 35 -6.62 -20.87 -4.78
N THR A 36 -6.57 -20.53 -6.06
CA THR A 36 -5.35 -20.54 -6.86
C THR A 36 -4.37 -19.46 -6.41
N PHE A 37 -4.88 -18.28 -6.05
CA PHE A 37 -4.09 -17.18 -5.51
C PHE A 37 -3.41 -17.56 -4.18
N VAL A 38 -4.19 -18.05 -3.21
CA VAL A 38 -3.69 -18.45 -1.88
C VAL A 38 -2.80 -19.69 -1.97
N GLY A 39 -3.08 -20.62 -2.89
CA GLY A 39 -2.27 -21.82 -3.10
C GLY A 39 -0.91 -21.56 -3.76
N ASN A 40 -0.71 -20.39 -4.37
CA ASN A 40 0.54 -20.01 -5.01
C ASN A 40 1.32 -19.05 -4.09
N SER A 41 2.15 -19.63 -3.21
CA SER A 41 2.88 -18.87 -2.18
C SER A 41 3.73 -17.73 -2.75
N LEU A 42 4.39 -17.92 -3.90
CA LEU A 42 5.20 -16.88 -4.51
C LEU A 42 4.35 -15.68 -4.95
N VAL A 43 3.22 -15.93 -5.60
CA VAL A 43 2.28 -14.88 -6.05
C VAL A 43 1.63 -14.21 -4.84
N TYR A 44 1.22 -14.99 -3.85
CA TYR A 44 0.66 -14.49 -2.61
C TYR A 44 1.63 -13.55 -1.89
N ASP A 45 2.83 -14.03 -1.56
CA ASP A 45 3.86 -13.27 -0.84
C ASP A 45 4.28 -12.01 -1.62
N ALA A 46 4.48 -12.12 -2.93
CA ALA A 46 4.79 -10.96 -3.77
C ALA A 46 3.66 -9.92 -3.76
N THR A 47 2.40 -10.36 -3.77
CA THR A 47 1.25 -9.47 -3.72
C THR A 47 1.17 -8.75 -2.37
N LEU A 48 1.30 -9.49 -1.27
CA LEU A 48 1.31 -8.91 0.08
C LEU A 48 2.45 -7.90 0.24
N ARG A 49 3.64 -8.23 -0.25
CA ARG A 49 4.80 -7.34 -0.18
C ARG A 49 4.56 -6.01 -0.91
N ASN A 50 3.96 -6.04 -2.10
CA ASN A 50 3.66 -4.80 -2.83
C ASN A 50 2.60 -3.97 -2.10
N LEU A 51 1.59 -4.59 -1.49
CA LEU A 51 0.60 -3.87 -0.67
C LEU A 51 1.22 -3.22 0.58
N GLU A 52 2.20 -3.87 1.23
CA GLU A 52 2.95 -3.25 2.32
C GLU A 52 3.74 -2.02 1.85
N LEU A 53 4.40 -2.12 0.68
CA LEU A 53 5.19 -1.04 0.11
C LEU A 53 4.32 0.16 -0.28
N ILE A 54 3.09 -0.06 -0.75
CA ILE A 54 2.11 1.03 -0.97
C ILE A 54 1.85 1.77 0.35
N GLY A 55 1.60 1.04 1.43
CA GLY A 55 1.35 1.63 2.74
C GLY A 55 2.54 2.41 3.29
N GLU A 56 3.75 1.87 3.13
CA GLU A 56 5.00 2.53 3.55
C GLU A 56 5.25 3.81 2.74
N ALA A 57 5.15 3.75 1.41
CA ALA A 57 5.31 4.92 0.54
C ALA A 57 4.28 6.02 0.88
N ALA A 58 3.05 5.65 1.20
CA ALA A 58 2.02 6.60 1.63
C ALA A 58 2.38 7.35 2.92
N THR A 59 3.23 6.79 3.81
CA THR A 59 3.67 7.52 5.03
C THR A 59 4.64 8.65 4.75
N HIS A 60 5.27 8.64 3.58
CA HIS A 60 6.21 9.69 3.16
C HIS A 60 5.54 10.83 2.40
N ILE A 61 4.23 10.70 2.11
CA ILE A 61 3.44 11.78 1.53
C ILE A 61 3.14 12.82 2.63
N PRO A 62 3.40 14.13 2.39
CA PRO A 62 3.15 15.17 3.36
C PRO A 62 1.69 15.32 3.80
N ASP A 63 1.47 15.73 5.06
CA ASP A 63 0.12 15.89 5.63
C ASP A 63 -0.71 17.00 4.98
N ASP A 64 -0.07 18.02 4.40
CA ASP A 64 -0.77 19.05 3.63
C ASP A 64 -1.35 18.48 2.32
N VAL A 65 -0.66 17.54 1.67
CA VAL A 65 -1.16 16.78 0.52
C VAL A 65 -2.30 15.86 0.93
N HIS A 66 -2.18 15.18 2.08
CA HIS A 66 -3.27 14.38 2.64
C HIS A 66 -4.53 15.21 2.87
N SER A 67 -4.36 16.37 3.54
CA SER A 67 -5.45 17.28 3.90
C SER A 67 -6.10 17.92 2.67
N ALA A 68 -5.31 18.19 1.62
CA ALA A 68 -5.81 18.71 0.35
C ALA A 68 -6.57 17.67 -0.48
N ASN A 69 -6.40 16.37 -0.21
CA ASN A 69 -7.02 15.27 -0.94
C ASN A 69 -7.78 14.30 -0.02
N PRO A 70 -8.81 14.77 0.72
CA PRO A 70 -9.53 13.95 1.70
C PRO A 70 -10.38 12.83 1.08
N GLN A 71 -10.61 12.86 -0.23
CA GLN A 71 -11.29 11.80 -0.97
C GLN A 71 -10.45 10.52 -1.08
N ILE A 72 -9.12 10.64 -0.93
CA ILE A 72 -8.22 9.49 -0.90
C ILE A 72 -8.16 8.99 0.55
N PRO A 73 -8.40 7.70 0.81
CA PRO A 73 -8.44 7.17 2.16
C PRO A 73 -7.03 6.91 2.72
N TRP A 74 -6.22 7.96 2.86
CA TRP A 74 -4.80 7.90 3.27
C TRP A 74 -4.57 7.03 4.50
N ARG A 75 -5.40 7.22 5.54
CA ARG A 75 -5.29 6.43 6.78
C ARG A 75 -5.47 4.93 6.56
N LEU A 76 -6.37 4.53 5.65
CA LEU A 76 -6.57 3.12 5.33
C LEU A 76 -5.40 2.58 4.51
N ILE A 77 -4.91 3.35 3.54
CA ILE A 77 -3.77 2.98 2.71
C ILE A 77 -2.53 2.74 3.58
N ILE A 78 -2.21 3.67 4.48
CA ILE A 78 -1.10 3.54 5.44
C ILE A 78 -1.31 2.32 6.37
N ALA A 79 -2.54 2.09 6.82
CA ALA A 79 -2.85 0.96 7.70
C ALA A 79 -2.76 -0.42 7.01
N THR A 80 -2.70 -0.47 5.67
CA THR A 80 -2.60 -1.72 4.88
C THR A 80 -1.45 -2.60 5.36
N ARG A 81 -0.28 -2.00 5.66
CA ARG A 81 0.89 -2.70 6.21
C ARG A 81 0.55 -3.49 7.48
N ASN A 82 -0.18 -2.85 8.41
CA ASN A 82 -0.49 -3.45 9.71
C ASN A 82 -1.56 -4.55 9.59
N ARG A 83 -2.53 -4.38 8.69
CA ARG A 83 -3.62 -5.34 8.49
C ARG A 83 -3.13 -6.62 7.79
N LEU A 84 -2.20 -6.50 6.86
CA LEU A 84 -1.62 -7.65 6.14
C LEU A 84 -0.72 -8.49 7.04
N ILE A 85 0.09 -7.87 7.90
CA ILE A 85 0.89 -8.59 8.89
C ILE A 85 -0.03 -9.40 9.83
N ARG A 86 -1.15 -8.83 10.27
CA ARG A 86 -2.13 -9.53 11.13
C ARG A 86 -2.79 -10.71 10.41
N GLY A 87 -3.27 -10.49 9.18
CA GLY A 87 -3.86 -11.56 8.36
C GLY A 87 -2.86 -12.66 8.00
N TYR A 88 -1.59 -12.32 7.76
CA TYR A 88 -0.51 -13.27 7.48
C TYR A 88 -0.14 -14.12 8.71
N LEU A 89 -0.14 -13.51 9.91
CA LEU A 89 0.09 -14.22 11.17
C LEU A 89 -1.12 -15.05 11.64
N GLY A 90 -2.23 -15.07 10.88
CA GLY A 90 -3.48 -15.73 11.29
C GLY A 90 -4.15 -15.08 12.49
N ILE A 91 -3.83 -13.81 12.76
CA ILE A 91 -4.49 -13.03 13.81
C ILE A 91 -5.71 -12.38 13.18
N ASP A 92 -6.85 -13.05 13.28
CA ASP A 92 -8.14 -12.45 12.92
C ASP A 92 -8.37 -11.25 13.84
N ASP A 93 -8.37 -10.04 13.27
CA ASP A 93 -8.89 -8.86 13.96
C ASP A 93 -10.41 -8.95 13.93
N VAL A 94 -10.96 -9.82 14.76
CA VAL A 94 -12.39 -9.85 15.11
C VAL A 94 -12.66 -8.65 16.02
N THR A 95 -12.49 -7.45 15.48
CA THR A 95 -12.97 -6.23 16.12
C THR A 95 -13.88 -5.50 15.14
N SER A 96 -15.07 -6.06 14.97
CA SER A 96 -16.24 -5.26 14.60
C SER A 96 -16.44 -4.17 15.65
N GLN A 97 -16.43 -2.92 15.23
CA GLN A 97 -17.25 -1.87 15.84
C GLN A 97 -18.29 -1.45 14.82
#